data_AF-A0AA39PGF3-F1
#
_entry.id   AF-A0AA39PGF3-F1
#
_cell.length_a   1.000
_cell.length_b   1.000
_cell.length_c   1.000
_cell.angle_alpha   90.00
_cell.angle_beta   90.00
_cell.angle_gamma   90.00
#
_symmetry.space_group_name_H-M   'P 1'
#
loop_
_entity.id
_entity.type
_entity.pdbx_description
1 polymer ?
#
loop_
_entity_poly.entity_id
_entity_poly.type
_entity_poly.pdbx_seq_one_letter_code
_entity_poly.pdbx_strand_id
1 'polypeptide(L)'
;MALCCWGIRLSTCKRIQGHSQPVRTFLRAAECVPYRTKGFQPNMDDLQSYVRRRRELFRSTEVLRAALKHGRLIWRLAHDVEGSHSEELVVTGPSVRVTEIGDVHHTAEGDELWDEKLTDDQIDIICGVYKVEWDEDKSQIQKKSQADHRVQLTEDVSWFPKPTAWKRCGLDVGFWSADAESWYQHRIAKYISGDFNCENQMQWRKSLKLCRDTPKVVDALEAVSRGFLDRHVLGHCGHLPLYFCVQRN
;
A
#
# COMPACT_ATOMS: atom_id res chain seq x y z
N MET A 1 3.92 -17.75 16.13
CA MET A 1 3.19 -17.25 14.94
C MET A 1 3.34 -15.75 14.90
N ALA A 2 4.14 -15.21 13.97
CA ALA A 2 4.27 -13.76 13.83
C ALA A 2 3.00 -13.10 13.27
N LEU A 3 2.77 -11.85 13.66
CA LEU A 3 1.65 -11.02 13.22
C LEU A 3 1.66 -10.80 11.68
N CYS A 4 2.83 -10.92 11.04
CA CYS A 4 2.98 -10.80 9.60
C CYS A 4 2.23 -11.88 8.81
N CYS A 5 1.92 -13.04 9.39
CA CYS A 5 1.17 -14.10 8.71
C CYS A 5 -0.31 -13.75 8.51
N TRP A 6 -0.81 -12.74 9.21
CA TRP A 6 -2.22 -12.35 9.19
C TRP A 6 -2.48 -11.08 8.38
N GLY A 7 -1.49 -10.58 7.62
CA GLY A 7 -1.60 -9.31 6.91
C GLY A 7 -1.91 -8.11 7.81
N ILE A 8 -1.51 -8.20 9.08
CA ILE A 8 -1.56 -7.09 10.03
C ILE A 8 -0.44 -6.12 9.67
N ARG A 9 -0.77 -4.82 9.65
CA ARG A 9 0.25 -3.79 9.48
C ARG A 9 1.16 -3.78 10.70
N LEU A 10 2.46 -3.81 10.48
CA LEU A 10 3.45 -3.83 11.54
C LEU A 10 4.66 -2.99 11.16
N SER A 11 5.49 -2.68 12.15
CA SER A 11 6.72 -1.93 11.96
C SER A 11 7.86 -2.62 12.69
N THR A 12 9.06 -2.56 12.11
CA THR A 12 10.27 -3.22 12.63
C THR A 12 11.38 -2.21 12.90
N CYS A 13 11.03 -0.93 13.14
CA CYS A 13 11.97 0.19 13.13
C CYS A 13 13.31 -0.07 13.82
N LYS A 14 14.36 0.54 13.28
CA LYS A 14 15.68 0.62 13.92
C LYS A 14 15.93 2.04 14.42
N ARG A 15 16.42 2.17 15.66
CA ARG A 15 16.92 3.45 16.19
C ARG A 15 18.28 3.76 15.57
N ILE A 16 18.45 4.98 15.08
CA ILE A 16 19.72 5.45 14.49
C ILE A 16 20.14 6.72 15.23
N GLN A 17 21.39 6.75 15.72
CA GLN A 17 21.97 7.90 16.40
C GLN A 17 22.99 8.58 15.47
N GLY A 18 22.70 9.81 15.02
CA GLY A 18 23.67 10.68 14.33
C GLY A 18 23.68 10.60 12.78
N HIS A 19 23.90 11.79 12.19
CA HIS A 19 24.03 12.16 10.76
C HIS A 19 23.25 11.33 9.72
N SER A 20 22.06 11.84 9.38
CA SER A 20 21.34 11.53 8.15
C SER A 20 22.18 11.90 6.92
N GLN A 21 22.55 10.90 6.12
CA GLN A 21 22.93 11.18 4.74
C GLN A 21 21.66 11.54 3.94
N PRO A 22 21.76 12.46 2.97
CA PRO A 22 20.61 12.88 2.19
C PRO A 22 20.01 11.71 1.41
N VAL A 23 18.68 11.67 1.39
CA VAL A 23 17.84 10.74 0.62
C VAL A 23 18.30 10.70 -0.83
N ARG A 24 18.66 9.51 -1.33
CA ARG A 24 18.96 9.29 -2.75
C ARG A 24 17.89 8.39 -3.35
N THR A 25 16.81 9.00 -3.81
CA THR A 25 15.78 8.28 -4.57
C THR A 25 16.13 8.34 -6.05
N PHE A 26 16.79 7.30 -6.57
CA PHE A 26 16.78 7.04 -8.00
C PHE A 26 15.66 6.03 -8.27
N LEU A 27 14.53 6.50 -8.81
CA LEU A 27 13.51 5.62 -9.36
C LEU A 27 14.15 4.81 -10.49
N ARG A 28 14.07 3.48 -10.43
CA ARG A 28 14.53 2.64 -11.53
C ARG A 28 13.54 2.74 -12.68
N ALA A 29 13.98 2.60 -13.93
CA ALA A 29 13.08 2.59 -15.09
C ALA A 29 11.99 1.48 -15.02
N ALA A 30 12.22 0.42 -14.23
CA ALA A 30 11.23 -0.61 -13.92
C ALA A 30 10.06 -0.11 -13.04
N GLU A 31 10.20 1.08 -12.45
CA GLU A 31 9.23 1.68 -11.53
C GLU A 31 8.29 2.71 -12.19
N CYS A 32 8.31 2.84 -13.52
CA CYS A 32 7.40 3.74 -14.21
C CYS A 32 6.01 3.11 -14.42
N VAL A 33 4.98 3.85 -14.00
CA VAL A 33 3.58 3.51 -14.28
C VAL A 33 3.31 3.66 -15.79
N PRO A 34 2.72 2.65 -16.49
CA PRO A 34 2.50 2.74 -17.92
C PRO A 34 1.37 3.71 -18.26
N TYR A 35 1.56 4.42 -19.37
CA TYR A 35 0.55 5.27 -19.97
C TYR A 35 -0.27 4.51 -21.01
N ARG A 36 -1.56 4.80 -21.06
CA ARG A 36 -2.52 4.21 -22.00
C ARG A 36 -3.41 5.29 -22.60
N THR A 37 -3.78 5.08 -23.86
CA THR A 37 -4.71 5.97 -24.57
C THR A 37 -6.13 5.84 -24.02
N LYS A 38 -6.96 6.84 -24.29
CA LYS A 38 -8.40 6.81 -23.99
C LYS A 38 -9.05 5.51 -24.50
N GLY A 39 -9.99 4.99 -23.71
CA GLY A 39 -10.72 3.77 -24.04
C GLY A 39 -9.92 2.48 -23.84
N PHE A 40 -8.81 2.56 -23.08
CA PHE A 40 -8.02 1.39 -22.72
C PHE A 40 -8.89 0.28 -22.12
N GLN A 41 -8.82 -0.89 -22.74
CA GLN A 41 -9.43 -2.11 -22.24
C GLN A 41 -8.30 -3.10 -21.94
N PRO A 42 -8.11 -3.49 -20.66
CA PRO A 42 -7.04 -4.40 -20.30
C PRO A 42 -7.30 -5.80 -20.87
N ASN A 43 -6.23 -6.50 -21.22
CA ASN A 43 -6.29 -7.87 -21.72
C ASN A 43 -5.31 -8.80 -20.98
N MET A 44 -5.16 -10.03 -21.48
CA MET A 44 -4.23 -11.02 -20.89
C MET A 44 -2.78 -10.56 -20.93
N ASP A 45 -2.32 -9.92 -22.01
CA ASP A 45 -0.95 -9.42 -22.14
C ASP A 45 -0.69 -8.28 -21.14
N ASP A 46 -1.69 -7.42 -20.90
CA ASP A 46 -1.64 -6.39 -19.88
C ASP A 46 -1.50 -6.99 -18.47
N LEU A 47 -2.28 -8.03 -18.16
CA LEU A 47 -2.22 -8.74 -16.89
C LEU A 47 -0.85 -9.40 -16.69
N GLN A 48 -0.34 -10.11 -17.69
CA GLN A 48 0.99 -10.73 -17.65
C GLN A 48 2.09 -9.68 -17.48
N SER A 49 2.00 -8.56 -18.20
CA SER A 49 2.93 -7.44 -18.07
C SER A 49 2.90 -6.83 -16.67
N TYR A 50 1.71 -6.65 -16.08
CA TYR A 50 1.55 -6.23 -14.68
C TYR A 50 2.19 -7.22 -13.71
N VAL A 51 1.85 -8.51 -13.79
CA VAL A 51 2.39 -9.55 -12.90
C VAL A 51 3.92 -9.61 -12.98
N ARG A 52 4.48 -9.49 -14.20
CA ARG A 52 5.93 -9.44 -14.40
C ARG A 52 6.56 -8.22 -13.74
N ARG A 53 6.00 -7.02 -13.93
CA ARG A 53 6.52 -5.78 -13.32
C ARG A 53 6.45 -5.82 -11.79
N ARG A 54 5.35 -6.33 -11.23
CA ARG A 54 5.21 -6.52 -9.78
C ARG A 54 6.27 -7.48 -9.22
N ARG A 55 6.50 -8.61 -9.89
CA ARG A 55 7.56 -9.56 -9.51
C ARG A 55 8.95 -8.95 -9.61
N GLU A 56 9.21 -8.16 -10.66
CA GLU A 56 10.49 -7.45 -10.82
C GLU A 56 10.72 -6.47 -9.66
N LEU A 57 9.69 -5.71 -9.29
CA LEU A 57 9.75 -4.77 -8.18
C LEU A 57 10.09 -5.47 -6.85
N PHE A 58 9.46 -6.62 -6.59
CA PHE A 58 9.72 -7.41 -5.39
C PHE A 58 11.09 -8.12 -5.38
N ARG A 59 11.92 -8.00 -6.42
CA ARG A 59 13.33 -8.41 -6.33
C ARG A 59 14.16 -7.52 -5.41
N SER A 60 13.70 -6.30 -5.13
CA SER A 60 14.27 -5.52 -4.03
C SER A 60 13.72 -6.05 -2.71
N THR A 61 14.60 -6.62 -1.90
CA THR A 61 14.29 -7.08 -0.55
C THR A 61 13.71 -5.95 0.31
N GLU A 62 14.15 -4.71 0.12
CA GLU A 62 13.65 -3.56 0.88
C GLU A 62 12.20 -3.23 0.51
N VAL A 63 11.85 -3.25 -0.78
CA VAL A 63 10.48 -3.05 -1.27
C VAL A 63 9.58 -4.20 -0.84
N LEU A 64 10.05 -5.44 -0.97
CA LEU A 64 9.31 -6.62 -0.53
C LEU A 64 9.03 -6.59 0.99
N ARG A 65 10.03 -6.23 1.81
CA ARG A 65 9.86 -6.07 3.26
C ARG A 65 8.84 -5.00 3.58
N ALA A 66 8.93 -3.84 2.94
CA ALA A 66 7.97 -2.76 3.13
C ALA A 66 6.55 -3.20 2.75
N ALA A 67 6.39 -3.93 1.64
CA ALA A 67 5.08 -4.45 1.21
C ALA A 67 4.49 -5.49 2.16
N LEU A 68 5.31 -6.40 2.70
CA LEU A 68 4.88 -7.37 3.70
C LEU A 68 4.48 -6.69 5.02
N LYS A 69 5.19 -5.65 5.46
CA LYS A 69 4.84 -4.86 6.65
C LYS A 69 3.59 -3.98 6.47
N HIS A 70 3.30 -3.59 5.23
CA HIS A 70 2.21 -2.65 4.92
C HIS A 70 0.83 -3.17 5.36
N GLY A 71 0.66 -4.49 5.41
CA GLY A 71 -0.58 -5.18 5.74
C GLY A 71 -1.62 -5.12 4.61
N ARG A 72 -2.79 -5.70 4.88
CA ARG A 72 -3.96 -5.73 3.98
C ARG A 72 -3.60 -6.25 2.59
N LEU A 73 -4.15 -5.61 1.56
CA LEU A 73 -4.01 -6.02 0.17
C LEU A 73 -2.57 -5.98 -0.33
N ILE A 74 -1.79 -4.96 0.07
CA ILE A 74 -0.38 -4.85 -0.33
C ILE A 74 0.41 -6.05 0.21
N TRP A 75 0.18 -6.41 1.48
CA TRP A 75 0.75 -7.64 2.05
C TRP A 75 0.32 -8.87 1.26
N ARG A 76 -0.98 -9.02 0.93
CA ARG A 76 -1.46 -10.20 0.21
C ARG A 76 -0.82 -10.33 -1.17
N LEU A 77 -0.65 -9.22 -1.88
CA LEU A 77 -0.02 -9.18 -3.20
C LEU A 77 1.47 -9.49 -3.16
N ALA A 78 2.16 -9.12 -2.08
CA ALA A 78 3.56 -9.48 -1.83
C ALA A 78 3.71 -10.95 -1.40
N HIS A 79 2.85 -11.39 -0.48
CA HIS A 79 2.83 -12.76 0.02
C HIS A 79 2.56 -13.79 -1.09
N ASP A 80 1.75 -13.41 -2.09
CA ASP A 80 1.51 -14.19 -3.31
C ASP A 80 2.78 -14.53 -4.11
N VAL A 81 3.83 -13.70 -3.98
CA VAL A 81 5.09 -13.85 -4.73
C VAL A 81 6.14 -14.61 -3.92
N GLU A 82 6.27 -14.31 -2.62
CA GLU A 82 7.33 -14.87 -1.77
C GLU A 82 6.97 -16.23 -1.13
N GLY A 83 5.68 -16.50 -0.93
CA GLY A 83 5.21 -17.73 -0.27
C GLY A 83 5.67 -17.82 1.20
N SER A 84 6.17 -18.99 1.61
CA SER A 84 6.40 -19.34 3.02
C SER A 84 7.55 -18.59 3.73
N HIS A 85 8.42 -17.86 3.02
CA HIS A 85 9.59 -17.18 3.61
C HIS A 85 9.32 -15.73 4.05
N SER A 86 8.07 -15.25 3.96
CA SER A 86 7.71 -13.86 4.29
C SER A 86 7.98 -13.47 5.74
N GLU A 87 7.91 -14.42 6.68
CA GLU A 87 8.13 -14.15 8.12
C GLU A 87 9.61 -13.85 8.40
N GLU A 88 10.52 -14.69 7.90
CA GLU A 88 11.96 -14.55 8.09
C GLU A 88 12.46 -13.19 7.59
N LEU A 89 12.01 -12.78 6.41
CA LEU A 89 12.41 -11.53 5.78
C LEU A 89 11.96 -10.29 6.57
N VAL A 90 10.82 -10.34 7.24
CA VAL A 90 10.30 -9.23 8.05
C VAL A 90 11.03 -9.16 9.39
N VAL A 91 11.25 -10.30 10.06
CA VAL A 91 11.86 -10.32 11.40
C VAL A 91 13.34 -9.94 11.41
N THR A 92 14.05 -9.97 10.27
CA THR A 92 15.43 -9.45 10.18
C THR A 92 15.52 -7.94 10.42
N GLY A 93 14.39 -7.23 10.37
CA GLY A 93 14.34 -5.78 10.51
C GLY A 93 14.84 -5.02 9.27
N PRO A 94 14.93 -3.68 9.38
CA PRO A 94 15.22 -2.81 8.26
C PRO A 94 16.63 -2.99 7.71
N SER A 95 16.79 -2.77 6.40
CA SER A 95 18.09 -2.82 5.74
C SER A 95 19.05 -1.71 6.25
N VAL A 96 20.34 -1.87 5.96
CA VAL A 96 21.35 -0.85 6.25
C VAL A 96 21.11 0.46 5.50
N ARG A 97 20.32 0.43 4.42
CA ARG A 97 19.99 1.58 3.57
C ARG A 97 18.69 2.26 3.99
N VAL A 98 18.09 1.88 5.12
CA VAL A 98 16.79 2.42 5.57
C VAL A 98 16.76 3.95 5.66
N THR A 99 17.89 4.61 5.93
CA THR A 99 17.99 6.09 5.95
C THR A 99 17.99 6.72 4.56
N GLU A 100 18.28 5.95 3.51
CA GLU A 100 18.29 6.41 2.11
C GLU A 100 16.93 6.27 1.44
N ILE A 101 16.16 5.22 1.81
CA ILE A 101 14.96 4.78 1.08
C ILE A 101 13.71 4.62 1.97
N GLY A 102 13.86 4.70 3.28
CA GLY A 102 12.80 4.51 4.25
C GLY A 102 12.15 5.81 4.71
N ASP A 103 11.43 5.73 5.83
CA ASP A 103 10.80 6.86 6.49
C ASP A 103 11.16 6.87 7.97
N VAL A 104 11.04 8.05 8.59
CA VAL A 104 11.43 8.30 9.97
C VAL A 104 10.22 8.58 10.84
N HIS A 105 10.14 7.87 11.96
CA HIS A 105 9.21 8.15 13.04
C HIS A 105 9.95 8.79 14.22
N HIS A 106 9.49 9.97 14.63
CA HIS A 106 10.05 10.67 15.79
C HIS A 106 9.29 10.26 17.04
N THR A 107 10.02 9.83 18.07
CA THR A 107 9.44 9.54 19.38
C THR A 107 9.23 10.82 20.19
N ALA A 108 8.45 10.74 21.27
CA ALA A 108 8.26 11.87 22.19
C ALA A 108 9.58 12.30 22.88
N GLU A 109 10.55 11.40 22.97
CA GLU A 109 11.87 11.61 23.57
C GLU A 109 12.89 12.20 22.56
N GLY A 110 12.48 12.40 21.31
CA GLY A 110 13.33 12.96 20.25
C GLY A 110 14.13 11.91 19.45
N ASP A 111 13.96 10.62 19.74
CA ASP A 111 14.62 9.57 18.96
C ASP A 111 14.03 9.40 17.57
N GLU A 112 14.91 9.17 16.59
CA GLU A 112 14.57 8.78 15.23
C GLU A 112 14.52 7.25 15.09
N LEU A 113 13.34 6.75 14.72
CA LEU A 113 13.07 5.35 14.41
C LEU A 113 12.82 5.20 12.91
N TRP A 114 13.74 4.55 12.23
CA TRP A 114 13.71 4.39 10.78
C TRP A 114 13.13 3.04 10.36
N ASP A 115 12.27 3.03 9.35
CA ASP A 115 11.68 1.82 8.79
C ASP A 115 11.56 1.90 7.26
N GLU A 116 11.61 0.77 6.55
CA GLU A 116 11.34 0.82 5.09
C GLU A 116 9.88 1.15 4.82
N LYS A 117 9.66 2.03 3.85
CA LYS A 117 8.35 2.51 3.41
C LYS A 117 8.27 2.42 1.90
N LEU A 118 7.09 2.04 1.40
CA LEU A 118 6.80 2.09 -0.03
C LEU A 118 6.56 3.53 -0.48
N THR A 119 7.11 3.90 -1.63
CA THR A 119 6.73 5.14 -2.31
C THR A 119 5.34 5.00 -2.98
N ASP A 120 4.72 6.12 -3.33
CA ASP A 120 3.43 6.09 -4.04
C ASP A 120 3.55 5.39 -5.41
N ASP A 121 4.64 5.60 -6.13
CA ASP A 121 4.92 4.92 -7.40
C ASP A 121 5.05 3.39 -7.21
N GLN A 122 5.69 2.96 -6.12
CA GLN A 122 5.80 1.53 -5.78
C GLN A 122 4.44 0.93 -5.46
N ILE A 123 3.60 1.64 -4.69
CA ILE A 123 2.21 1.24 -4.44
C ILE A 123 1.45 1.13 -5.76
N ASP A 124 1.63 2.07 -6.67
CA ASP A 124 0.96 2.08 -7.98
C ASP A 124 1.35 0.88 -8.84
N ILE A 125 2.62 0.50 -8.86
CA ILE A 125 3.06 -0.72 -9.54
C ILE A 125 2.48 -1.97 -8.89
N ILE A 126 2.48 -2.05 -7.55
CA ILE A 126 1.95 -3.21 -6.80
C ILE A 126 0.46 -3.39 -7.09
N CYS A 127 -0.30 -2.30 -7.07
CA CYS A 127 -1.72 -2.27 -7.38
C CYS A 127 -2.03 -2.42 -8.89
N GLY A 128 -1.01 -2.30 -9.75
CA GLY A 128 -1.15 -2.47 -11.19
C GLY A 128 -1.86 -1.30 -11.85
N VAL A 129 -1.48 -0.08 -11.48
CA VAL A 129 -2.01 1.16 -12.03
C VAL A 129 -1.56 1.37 -13.48
N TYR A 130 -2.44 1.97 -14.27
CA TYR A 130 -2.18 2.58 -15.57
C TYR A 130 -2.67 4.03 -15.52
N LYS A 131 -1.91 4.94 -16.15
CA LYS A 131 -2.34 6.32 -16.38
C LYS A 131 -3.03 6.39 -17.73
N VAL A 132 -4.35 6.55 -17.75
CA VAL A 132 -5.17 6.57 -18.96
C VAL A 132 -5.48 8.00 -19.33
N GLU A 133 -5.29 8.39 -20.59
CA GLU A 133 -5.61 9.74 -21.06
C GLU A 133 -7.09 10.10 -20.83
N TRP A 134 -7.31 11.23 -20.16
CA TRP A 134 -8.62 11.82 -19.91
C TRP A 134 -8.95 12.87 -20.99
N ASP A 135 -10.21 12.93 -21.41
CA ASP A 135 -10.68 13.94 -22.37
C ASP A 135 -11.26 15.13 -21.59
N GLU A 136 -10.68 16.32 -21.75
CA GLU A 136 -11.47 17.52 -21.47
C GLU A 136 -12.54 17.59 -22.55
N ASP A 137 -13.80 17.45 -22.15
CA ASP A 137 -14.93 17.69 -23.02
C ASP A 137 -14.67 18.97 -23.84
N LYS A 138 -14.76 18.88 -25.17
CA LYS A 138 -14.38 19.94 -26.13
C LYS A 138 -15.17 21.25 -25.96
N SER A 139 -16.04 21.33 -24.94
CA SER A 139 -16.92 22.43 -24.58
C SER A 139 -16.25 23.58 -23.81
N GLN A 140 -14.98 23.46 -23.37
CA GLN A 140 -14.25 24.56 -22.71
C GLN A 140 -12.97 25.06 -23.42
N ILE A 141 -12.62 24.51 -24.58
CA ILE A 141 -11.35 24.82 -25.27
C ILE A 141 -11.39 26.17 -26.05
N GLN A 142 -12.49 26.91 -26.01
CA GLN A 142 -12.50 28.30 -26.51
C GLN A 142 -12.32 29.31 -25.38
N LYS A 143 -11.21 29.25 -24.64
CA LYS A 143 -10.58 30.39 -23.92
C LYS A 143 -9.36 29.93 -23.12
N LYS A 144 -8.26 29.62 -23.80
CA LYS A 144 -6.92 29.95 -23.27
C LYS A 144 -5.90 29.87 -24.40
N SER A 145 -5.50 31.05 -24.83
CA SER A 145 -4.37 31.32 -25.70
C SER A 145 -3.08 30.71 -25.15
N GLN A 146 -2.39 30.02 -26.05
CA GLN A 146 -0.95 30.10 -26.33
C GLN A 146 0.04 29.95 -25.16
N ALA A 147 0.83 28.87 -25.27
CA ALA A 147 2.14 28.67 -24.68
C ALA A 147 2.22 28.53 -23.15
N ASP A 148 1.81 27.37 -22.64
CA ASP A 148 2.62 26.65 -21.64
C ASP A 148 2.09 25.21 -21.49
N HIS A 149 3.01 24.24 -21.37
CA HIS A 149 2.82 22.82 -21.07
C HIS A 149 1.35 22.33 -20.99
N ARG A 150 0.87 21.67 -22.06
CA ARG A 150 -0.35 20.84 -21.98
C ARG A 150 -0.09 19.72 -20.98
N VAL A 151 -0.47 19.91 -19.72
CA VAL A 151 -0.59 18.83 -18.74
C VAL A 151 -1.68 17.91 -19.29
N GLN A 152 -1.25 16.79 -19.87
CA GLN A 152 -2.19 15.77 -20.33
C GLN A 152 -2.90 15.21 -19.10
N LEU A 153 -4.19 15.52 -18.97
CA LEU A 153 -4.99 14.96 -17.89
C LEU A 153 -5.05 13.44 -18.06
N THR A 154 -4.84 12.73 -16.96
CA THR A 154 -4.90 11.26 -16.93
C THR A 154 -5.74 10.82 -15.75
N GLU A 155 -6.44 9.70 -15.90
CA GLU A 155 -7.08 8.98 -14.81
C GLU A 155 -6.28 7.72 -14.45
N ASP A 156 -6.22 7.42 -13.16
CA ASP A 156 -5.63 6.18 -12.66
C ASP A 156 -6.68 5.06 -12.72
N VAL A 157 -6.39 4.01 -13.49
CA VAL A 157 -7.12 2.73 -13.43
C VAL A 157 -6.19 1.63 -12.96
N SER A 158 -6.69 0.63 -12.24
CA SER A 158 -5.84 -0.37 -11.58
C SER A 158 -6.45 -1.75 -11.52
N TRP A 159 -5.60 -2.78 -11.52
CA TRP A 159 -6.00 -4.18 -11.28
C TRP A 159 -6.47 -4.41 -9.84
N PHE A 160 -5.83 -3.77 -8.87
CA PHE A 160 -6.20 -3.84 -7.46
C PHE A 160 -6.39 -2.43 -6.87
N PRO A 161 -7.32 -2.24 -5.92
CA PRO A 161 -7.55 -0.92 -5.33
C PRO A 161 -6.29 -0.42 -4.63
N LYS A 162 -5.99 0.88 -4.83
CA LYS A 162 -4.97 1.58 -4.05
C LYS A 162 -5.35 1.57 -2.56
N PRO A 163 -4.39 1.66 -1.62
CA PRO A 163 -4.66 1.67 -0.18
C PRO A 163 -5.73 2.70 0.24
N THR A 164 -5.81 3.84 -0.45
CA THR A 164 -6.82 4.88 -0.21
C THR A 164 -8.25 4.45 -0.52
N ALA A 165 -8.45 3.54 -1.48
CA ALA A 165 -9.76 2.97 -1.80
C ALA A 165 -10.11 1.77 -0.91
N TRP A 166 -9.10 1.02 -0.45
CA TRP A 166 -9.27 -0.07 0.52
C TRP A 166 -9.57 0.45 1.93
N LYS A 167 -8.93 1.55 2.34
CA LYS A 167 -9.06 2.13 3.69
C LYS A 167 -10.54 2.43 3.99
N ARG A 168 -11.02 1.94 5.15
CA ARG A 168 -12.40 2.05 5.63
C ARG A 168 -13.46 1.43 4.71
N CYS A 169 -13.09 0.51 3.83
CA CYS A 169 -14.07 -0.35 3.18
C CYS A 169 -14.54 -1.46 4.14
N GLY A 170 -15.57 -2.22 3.77
CA GLY A 170 -16.09 -3.31 4.61
C GLY A 170 -15.13 -4.47 4.84
N LEU A 171 -14.04 -4.55 4.08
CA LEU A 171 -12.99 -5.56 4.21
C LEU A 171 -11.79 -5.07 5.03
N ASP A 172 -11.81 -3.81 5.46
CA ASP A 172 -10.72 -3.18 6.23
C ASP A 172 -10.94 -3.34 7.73
N VAL A 173 -10.64 -4.53 8.27
CA VAL A 173 -10.95 -4.91 9.67
C VAL A 173 -9.74 -4.98 10.61
N GLY A 174 -8.58 -4.44 10.22
CA GLY A 174 -7.36 -4.50 11.05
C GLY A 174 -6.35 -5.58 10.64
N PHE A 175 -6.78 -6.57 9.86
CA PHE A 175 -5.96 -7.69 9.36
C PHE A 175 -6.52 -8.23 8.04
N TRP A 176 -5.86 -9.22 7.45
CA TRP A 176 -6.35 -9.93 6.27
C TRP A 176 -7.35 -11.02 6.69
N SER A 177 -8.64 -10.71 6.61
CA SER A 177 -9.72 -11.61 7.03
C SER A 177 -10.07 -12.65 5.96
N ALA A 178 -10.85 -13.67 6.34
CA ALA A 178 -11.38 -14.65 5.40
C ALA A 178 -12.26 -14.02 4.31
N ASP A 179 -12.99 -12.95 4.63
CA ASP A 179 -13.78 -12.19 3.65
C ASP A 179 -12.88 -11.43 2.67
N ALA A 180 -11.77 -10.86 3.14
CA ALA A 180 -10.77 -10.21 2.28
C ALA A 180 -10.10 -11.22 1.34
N GLU A 181 -9.75 -12.41 1.83
CA GLU A 181 -9.23 -13.50 1.00
C GLU A 181 -10.27 -13.97 -0.02
N SER A 182 -11.53 -14.15 0.39
CA SER A 182 -12.61 -14.56 -0.51
C SER A 182 -12.83 -13.53 -1.63
N TRP A 183 -12.80 -12.24 -1.29
CA TRP A 183 -12.85 -11.15 -2.27
C TRP A 183 -11.66 -11.20 -3.24
N TYR A 184 -10.45 -11.43 -2.73
CA TYR A 184 -9.24 -11.49 -3.54
C TYR A 184 -9.28 -12.67 -4.51
N GLN A 185 -9.59 -13.86 -4.02
CA GLN A 185 -9.70 -15.07 -4.82
C GLN A 185 -10.78 -14.94 -5.90
N HIS A 186 -11.93 -14.35 -5.57
CA HIS A 186 -12.97 -14.08 -6.57
C HIS A 186 -12.48 -13.13 -7.66
N ARG A 187 -11.70 -12.09 -7.31
CA ARG A 187 -11.11 -11.17 -8.29
C ARG A 187 -10.06 -11.85 -9.16
N ILE A 188 -9.19 -12.70 -8.59
CA ILE A 188 -8.23 -13.50 -9.37
C ILE A 188 -8.95 -14.45 -10.34
N ALA A 189 -10.03 -15.10 -9.89
CA ALA A 189 -10.82 -16.01 -10.73
C ALA A 189 -11.40 -15.29 -11.97
N LYS A 190 -11.86 -14.04 -11.83
CA LYS A 190 -12.32 -13.21 -12.96
C LYS A 190 -11.22 -12.97 -13.99
N TYR A 191 -10.01 -12.67 -13.54
CA TYR A 191 -8.88 -12.45 -14.43
C TYR A 191 -8.47 -13.72 -15.16
N ILE A 192 -8.51 -14.87 -14.49
CA ILE A 192 -8.24 -16.16 -15.11
C ILE A 192 -9.31 -16.52 -16.13
N SER A 193 -10.59 -16.20 -15.87
CA SER A 193 -11.69 -16.45 -16.81
C SER A 193 -11.78 -15.46 -17.98
N GLY A 194 -10.88 -14.47 -18.06
CA GLY A 194 -10.86 -13.45 -19.11
C GLY A 194 -11.78 -12.25 -18.90
N ASP A 195 -12.39 -12.12 -17.72
CA ASP A 195 -13.14 -10.93 -17.31
C ASP A 195 -12.15 -9.88 -16.78
N PHE A 196 -11.43 -9.26 -17.70
CA PHE A 196 -10.42 -8.24 -17.40
C PHE A 196 -11.08 -6.89 -17.17
N ASN A 197 -10.99 -6.40 -15.93
CA ASN A 197 -11.44 -5.07 -15.59
C ASN A 197 -10.46 -4.37 -14.65
N CYS A 198 -9.97 -3.22 -15.09
CA CYS A 198 -9.24 -2.26 -14.27
C CYS A 198 -10.22 -1.18 -13.82
N GLU A 199 -10.26 -0.89 -12.53
CA GLU A 199 -11.18 0.09 -11.96
C GLU A 199 -10.42 1.36 -11.56
N ASN A 200 -11.09 2.51 -11.72
CA ASN A 200 -10.63 3.77 -11.16
C ASN A 200 -11.06 3.90 -9.68
N GLN A 201 -10.58 4.93 -9.00
CA GLN A 201 -10.83 5.12 -7.56
C GLN A 201 -12.33 5.17 -7.21
N MET A 202 -13.17 5.79 -8.05
CA MET A 202 -14.62 5.88 -7.78
C MET A 202 -15.30 4.52 -7.93
N GLN A 203 -14.92 3.75 -8.95
CA GLN A 203 -15.42 2.40 -9.16
C GLN A 203 -15.03 1.48 -7.99
N TRP A 204 -13.77 1.55 -7.54
CA TRP A 204 -13.33 0.82 -6.35
C TRP A 204 -14.13 1.17 -5.10
N ARG A 205 -14.32 2.47 -4.84
CA ARG A 205 -15.13 2.91 -3.68
C ARG A 205 -16.59 2.44 -3.77
N LYS A 206 -17.10 2.14 -4.96
CA LYS A 206 -18.44 1.59 -5.16
C LYS A 206 -18.44 0.07 -4.98
N SER A 207 -17.47 -0.64 -5.56
CA SER A 207 -17.37 -2.11 -5.54
C SER A 207 -16.96 -2.66 -4.16
N LEU A 208 -16.22 -1.88 -3.37
CA LEU A 208 -15.77 -2.23 -2.02
C LEU A 208 -16.74 -1.81 -0.90
N LYS A 209 -17.93 -1.28 -1.22
CA LYS A 209 -18.99 -0.99 -0.23
C LYS A 209 -19.64 -2.28 0.26
N LEU A 210 -18.88 -3.05 1.02
CA LEU A 210 -19.37 -4.14 1.85
C LEU A 210 -19.63 -3.59 3.25
N CYS A 211 -20.65 -4.09 3.95
CA CYS A 211 -21.02 -3.78 5.33
C CYS A 211 -20.67 -2.35 5.84
N ARG A 212 -21.62 -1.41 5.69
CA ARG A 212 -21.44 0.03 6.01
C ARG A 212 -21.04 0.32 7.45
N ASP A 213 -21.32 -0.59 8.37
CA ASP A 213 -21.05 -0.42 9.80
C ASP A 213 -19.66 -0.91 10.21
N THR A 214 -18.95 -1.65 9.35
CA THR A 214 -17.60 -2.16 9.64
C THR A 214 -16.65 -1.06 10.11
N PRO A 215 -16.54 0.10 9.43
CA PRO A 215 -15.63 1.15 9.89
C PRO A 215 -16.00 1.67 11.29
N LYS A 216 -17.30 1.76 11.61
CA LYS A 216 -17.74 2.22 12.93
C LYS A 216 -17.36 1.22 14.02
N VAL A 217 -17.53 -0.07 13.75
CA VAL A 217 -17.18 -1.14 14.69
C VAL A 217 -15.67 -1.16 14.92
N VAL A 218 -14.88 -1.05 13.85
CA VAL A 218 -13.41 -0.99 13.93
C VAL A 218 -12.96 0.26 14.70
N ASP A 219 -13.53 1.44 14.40
CA ASP A 219 -13.23 2.69 15.11
C ASP A 219 -13.55 2.59 16.61
N ALA A 220 -14.70 1.99 16.96
CA ALA A 220 -15.11 1.77 18.35
C ALA A 220 -14.20 0.75 19.07
N LEU A 221 -13.85 -0.35 18.40
CA LEU A 221 -12.94 -1.36 18.94
C LEU A 221 -11.55 -0.76 19.18
N GLU A 222 -11.03 0.03 18.24
CA GLU A 222 -9.74 0.71 18.40
C GLU A 222 -9.77 1.67 19.59
N ALA A 223 -10.85 2.46 19.74
CA ALA A 223 -11.01 3.38 20.87
C ALA A 223 -11.05 2.65 22.23
N VAL A 224 -11.83 1.56 22.33
CA VAL A 224 -11.91 0.75 23.56
C VAL A 224 -10.57 0.07 23.86
N SER A 225 -9.92 -0.49 22.84
CA SER A 225 -8.61 -1.15 22.99
C SER A 225 -7.54 -0.17 23.46
N ARG A 226 -7.52 1.05 22.90
CA ARG A 226 -6.64 2.12 23.34
C ARG A 226 -6.87 2.48 24.80
N GLY A 227 -8.12 2.71 25.19
CA GLY A 227 -8.47 3.00 26.59
C GLY A 227 -8.15 1.85 27.55
N PHE A 228 -8.13 0.60 27.09
CA PHE A 228 -7.65 -0.53 27.88
C PHE A 228 -6.12 -0.49 28.06
N LEU A 229 -5.37 -0.31 26.97
CA LEU A 229 -3.90 -0.23 27.02
C LEU A 229 -3.43 0.93 27.88
N ASP A 230 -4.01 2.11 27.73
CA ASP A 230 -3.66 3.30 28.52
C ASP A 230 -3.87 3.06 30.02
N ARG A 231 -5.00 2.46 30.40
CA ARG A 231 -5.35 2.24 31.81
C ARG A 231 -4.57 1.11 32.47
N HIS A 232 -4.33 0.01 31.75
CA HIS A 232 -3.89 -1.24 32.36
C HIS A 232 -2.48 -1.67 31.97
N VAL A 233 -1.93 -1.16 30.87
CA VAL A 233 -0.60 -1.54 30.39
C VAL A 233 0.35 -0.35 30.53
N LEU A 234 0.02 0.76 29.88
CA LEU A 234 0.88 1.95 29.80
C LEU A 234 0.86 2.76 31.09
N GLY A 235 -0.30 2.89 31.74
CA GLY A 235 -0.44 3.60 33.02
C GLY A 235 0.30 2.96 34.20
N HIS A 236 0.69 1.68 34.09
CA HIS A 236 1.49 0.97 35.09
C HIS A 236 2.97 0.80 34.69
N CYS A 237 3.31 1.00 33.41
CA CYS A 237 4.69 0.93 32.91
C CYS A 237 5.39 2.28 33.08
N GLY A 238 5.70 2.66 34.32
CA GLY A 238 6.46 3.87 34.63
C GLY A 238 7.92 3.86 34.15
N HIS A 239 8.46 2.75 33.63
CA HIS A 239 9.85 2.65 33.16
C HIS A 239 10.11 1.39 32.30
N LEU A 240 9.40 1.19 31.19
CA LEU A 240 9.80 0.17 30.19
C LEU A 240 9.78 0.77 28.78
N PRO A 241 10.90 0.72 28.04
CA PRO A 241 10.93 1.14 26.64
C PRO A 241 10.21 0.08 25.81
N LEU A 242 8.89 0.26 25.61
CA LEU A 242 8.11 -0.62 24.75
C LEU A 242 8.40 -0.27 23.28
N TYR A 243 9.31 -1.02 22.67
CA TYR A 243 9.67 -0.98 21.24
C TYR A 243 8.60 -1.56 20.30
N PHE A 244 7.31 -1.47 20.66
CA PHE A 244 6.20 -1.81 19.76
C PHE A 244 5.48 -0.54 19.33
N CYS A 245 5.96 0.05 18.25
CA CYS A 245 5.25 1.14 17.58
C CYS A 245 4.06 0.55 16.82
N VAL A 246 2.89 0.46 17.46
CA VAL A 246 1.62 0.32 16.74
C VAL A 246 1.44 1.63 15.98
N GLN A 247 1.67 1.60 14.67
CA GLN A 247 1.57 2.78 13.82
C GLN A 247 0.19 3.46 13.99
N ARG A 248 0.22 4.77 14.28
CA ARG A 248 -0.98 5.63 14.29
C ARG A 248 -1.55 5.72 12.87
N ASN A 249 -2.86 5.51 12.75
CA ASN A 249 -3.63 5.49 11.49
C ASN A 249 -3.88 6.86 10.85
#